data_AF-A0A9D5DFP2-F1
#
_entry.id   AF-A0A9D5DFP2-F1
#
_cell.length_a   1.000
_cell.length_b   1.000
_cell.length_c   1.000
_cell.angle_alpha   90.00
_cell.angle_beta   90.00
_cell.angle_gamma   90.00
#
_symmetry.space_group_name_H-M   'P 1'
#
loop_
_entity.id
_entity.type
_entity.pdbx_description
1 polymer ?
#
loop_
_entity_poly.entity_id
_entity_poly.type
_entity_poly.pdbx_seq_one_letter_code
_entity_poly.pdbx_strand_id
1 'polypeptide(L)'
;MRREVTKTNNKLMYEDISASFQVKIDDLENKQAELTNLLTKKRNDIDNLVISNKEKNINISLIKEKISDMGENHITYTNEVNEFKKDILSLLDLKKNQLTRVETKSGALKRAHDRAYMEYIELEKTLSEKAQIKSDLEHRLELLNETIKRKYWANKARLSLAQQIELANKEISSWKYRLQRQSILLNDTRRRLFNELQDIRGNIRVFCRIRPPTVTEQESCIKYDISEDASTITIKNSTPRGISLSTFKFDYIFSSSSTQCEVFEEVSQLIQSALDGYNVSLFSYGQTGSGKTFTMLGGKKESEYGMIPRALHLIFESIGKNREKGWEYYVECSAIEVYNDTIRDLSTTKNKNSEVKIDQSGLATIVGIHWIRVNKIDDVNNLLKVAQKNRSEASTHSNERSSRSHSIIQLKICGNHVQDIHGTECDSKNIASTLSLIDLAGSERISKSGVTGERMKETQFINKSLSALGDVIQSINQGKEHIPFRNSKLTMILKNSLGGNSKTAMLVHISPCCSSINETISSLRFASKVQNCITNRK
;
A
#
# COMPACT_ATOMS: atom_id res chain seq x y z
N MET A 1 249.71 6.91 -15.58
CA MET A 1 250.54 8.13 -15.80
C MET A 1 249.71 9.31 -15.33
N ARG A 2 250.15 10.01 -14.25
CA ARG A 2 249.81 11.42 -13.88
C ARG A 2 248.31 11.78 -13.81
N ARG A 3 247.72 12.33 -12.75
CA ARG A 3 248.09 12.97 -11.48
C ARG A 3 246.73 13.08 -10.77
N GLU A 4 246.51 12.43 -9.63
CA GLU A 4 246.87 12.91 -8.27
C GLU A 4 245.72 13.68 -7.60
N VAL A 5 245.39 13.23 -6.36
CA VAL A 5 245.20 14.08 -5.16
C VAL A 5 243.80 14.76 -5.09
N THR A 6 242.96 14.68 -4.04
CA THR A 6 242.93 14.20 -2.63
C THR A 6 241.44 14.30 -2.21
N LYS A 7 240.80 13.37 -1.49
CA LYS A 7 240.89 13.05 -0.05
C LYS A 7 240.46 14.18 0.92
N THR A 8 239.38 13.88 1.66
CA THR A 8 239.15 14.10 3.11
C THR A 8 238.62 15.45 3.63
N ASN A 9 237.67 15.34 4.58
CA ASN A 9 237.17 16.26 5.62
C ASN A 9 235.87 17.08 5.40
N ASN A 10 234.85 16.65 6.16
CA ASN A 10 233.84 17.40 6.92
C ASN A 10 232.76 18.16 6.12
N LYS A 11 231.53 17.65 5.93
CA LYS A 11 230.56 17.07 6.89
C LYS A 11 230.17 18.08 7.97
N LEU A 12 228.88 18.44 8.02
CA LEU A 12 228.14 19.32 8.96
C LEU A 12 227.83 20.76 8.50
N MET A 13 226.92 20.87 7.51
CA MET A 13 225.88 21.91 7.30
C MET A 13 225.43 21.79 5.82
N TYR A 14 225.12 20.62 5.26
CA TYR A 14 224.07 19.69 5.67
C TYR A 14 222.83 20.36 6.27
N GLU A 15 221.73 20.08 5.58
CA GLU A 15 220.41 19.77 6.12
C GLU A 15 219.35 20.85 6.25
N ASP A 16 219.65 22.14 6.46
CA ASP A 16 218.52 23.03 6.82
C ASP A 16 217.78 23.75 5.69
N ILE A 17 218.42 24.11 4.57
CA ILE A 17 217.73 25.03 3.63
C ILE A 17 217.07 24.30 2.45
N SER A 18 217.64 23.18 1.97
CA SER A 18 217.00 22.39 0.91
C SER A 18 215.73 21.66 1.38
N ALA A 19 215.58 21.44 2.70
CA ALA A 19 214.35 20.92 3.30
C ALA A 19 213.24 22.00 3.40
N SER A 20 213.60 23.29 3.48
CA SER A 20 212.63 24.37 3.63
C SER A 20 211.89 24.72 2.32
N PHE A 21 212.54 24.55 1.17
CA PHE A 21 211.92 24.85 -0.13
C PHE A 21 210.93 23.78 -0.60
N GLN A 22 211.18 22.50 -0.30
CA GLN A 22 210.28 21.42 -0.71
C GLN A 22 208.94 21.46 0.03
N VAL A 23 208.94 21.86 1.32
CA VAL A 23 207.71 22.01 2.12
C VAL A 23 206.81 23.14 1.63
N LYS A 24 207.37 24.18 0.99
CA LYS A 24 206.61 25.34 0.51
C LYS A 24 205.94 25.12 -0.85
N ILE A 25 206.48 24.22 -1.66
CA ILE A 25 205.88 23.84 -2.94
C ILE A 25 204.68 22.93 -2.69
N ASP A 26 204.81 21.97 -1.77
CA ASP A 26 203.72 21.04 -1.41
C ASP A 26 202.51 21.75 -0.74
N ASP A 27 202.72 22.88 -0.03
CA ASP A 27 201.62 23.69 0.54
C ASP A 27 200.86 24.52 -0.52
N LEU A 28 201.54 24.96 -1.58
CA LEU A 28 200.91 25.76 -2.64
C LEU A 28 200.12 24.90 -3.63
N GLU A 29 200.58 23.69 -3.93
CA GLU A 29 199.84 22.76 -4.80
C GLU A 29 198.54 22.26 -4.14
N ASN A 30 198.55 22.05 -2.81
CA ASN A 30 197.33 21.68 -2.08
C ASN A 30 196.26 22.79 -2.08
N LYS A 31 196.64 24.06 -1.96
CA LYS A 31 195.69 25.19 -2.02
C LYS A 31 195.07 25.38 -3.40
N GLN A 32 195.80 25.09 -4.48
CA GLN A 32 195.26 25.19 -5.84
C GLN A 32 194.21 24.11 -6.13
N ALA A 33 194.39 22.90 -5.60
CA ALA A 33 193.42 21.82 -5.71
C ALA A 33 192.11 22.13 -4.95
N GLU A 34 192.18 22.77 -3.78
CA GLU A 34 191.02 23.06 -2.95
C GLU A 34 190.09 24.12 -3.56
N LEU A 35 190.65 25.19 -4.14
CA LEU A 35 189.85 26.27 -4.74
C LEU A 35 189.10 25.81 -6.01
N THR A 36 189.71 24.91 -6.78
CA THR A 36 189.14 24.41 -8.04
C THR A 36 187.90 23.55 -7.77
N ASN A 37 187.90 22.78 -6.68
CA ASN A 37 186.76 21.96 -6.28
C ASN A 37 185.56 22.79 -5.75
N LEU A 38 185.80 23.97 -5.18
CA LEU A 38 184.71 24.82 -4.67
C LEU A 38 183.92 25.50 -5.81
N LEU A 39 184.61 25.90 -6.88
CA LEU A 39 184.01 26.57 -8.03
C LEU A 39 183.10 25.64 -8.84
N THR A 40 183.49 24.38 -9.03
CA THR A 40 182.64 23.37 -9.69
C THR A 40 181.37 23.08 -8.89
N LYS A 41 181.46 23.03 -7.56
CA LYS A 41 180.28 22.80 -6.71
C LYS A 41 179.25 23.92 -6.80
N LYS A 42 179.68 25.19 -6.80
CA LYS A 42 178.76 26.34 -6.88
C LYS A 42 178.07 26.49 -8.23
N ARG A 43 178.68 26.04 -9.33
CA ARG A 43 178.06 26.10 -10.65
C ARG A 43 176.88 25.14 -10.77
N ASN A 44 177.00 23.94 -10.22
CA ASN A 44 175.92 22.95 -10.22
C ASN A 44 174.69 23.38 -9.40
N ASP A 45 174.88 24.14 -8.31
CA ASP A 45 173.75 24.64 -7.50
C ASP A 45 172.88 25.67 -8.25
N ILE A 46 173.49 26.49 -9.12
CA ILE A 46 172.77 27.53 -9.88
C ILE A 46 171.90 26.91 -10.97
N ASP A 47 172.41 25.92 -11.70
CA ASP A 47 171.66 25.28 -12.80
C ASP A 47 170.41 24.55 -12.28
N ASN A 48 170.48 23.94 -11.09
CA ASN A 48 169.34 23.28 -10.46
C ASN A 48 168.22 24.26 -10.06
N LEU A 49 168.55 25.47 -9.61
CA LEU A 49 167.55 26.48 -9.22
C LEU A 49 166.78 27.05 -10.42
N VAL A 50 167.43 27.20 -11.57
CA VAL A 50 166.79 27.72 -12.80
C VAL A 50 165.75 26.73 -13.34
N ILE A 51 166.03 25.43 -13.27
CA ILE A 51 165.09 24.39 -13.71
C ILE A 51 163.83 24.39 -12.83
N SER A 52 163.98 24.45 -11.50
CA SER A 52 162.84 24.46 -10.58
C SER A 52 161.90 25.67 -10.78
N ASN A 53 162.45 26.84 -11.12
CA ASN A 53 161.63 28.04 -11.31
C ASN A 53 160.81 28.02 -12.62
N LYS A 54 161.33 27.36 -13.66
CA LYS A 54 160.55 27.11 -14.89
C LYS A 54 159.36 26.18 -14.64
N GLU A 55 159.55 25.11 -13.87
CA GLU A 55 158.45 24.19 -13.52
C GLU A 55 157.32 24.87 -12.74
N LYS A 56 157.65 25.73 -11.78
CA LYS A 56 156.64 26.46 -10.99
C LYS A 56 155.80 27.42 -11.83
N ASN A 57 156.41 28.12 -12.80
CA ASN A 57 155.67 29.05 -13.67
C ASN A 57 154.68 28.32 -14.59
N ILE A 58 155.02 27.12 -15.07
CA ILE A 58 154.11 26.30 -15.88
C ILE A 58 152.88 25.89 -15.06
N ASN A 59 153.07 25.47 -13.79
CA ASN A 59 151.96 25.08 -12.92
C ASN A 59 151.00 26.25 -12.59
N ILE A 60 151.52 27.47 -12.41
CA ILE A 60 150.68 28.65 -12.14
C ILE A 60 149.79 28.98 -13.34
N SER A 61 150.29 28.80 -14.56
CA SER A 61 149.49 29.01 -15.79
C SER A 61 148.29 28.05 -15.86
N LEU A 62 148.54 26.75 -15.58
CA LEU A 62 147.50 25.71 -15.60
C LEU A 62 146.38 25.93 -14.58
N ILE A 63 146.70 26.45 -13.39
CA ILE A 63 145.69 26.72 -12.35
C ILE A 63 144.78 27.90 -12.74
N LYS A 64 145.33 28.94 -13.38
CA LYS A 64 144.53 30.10 -13.83
C LYS A 64 143.50 29.72 -14.88
N GLU A 65 143.87 28.86 -15.81
CA GLU A 65 142.97 28.36 -16.86
C GLU A 65 141.80 27.58 -16.23
N LYS A 66 142.08 26.69 -15.27
CA LYS A 66 141.03 25.94 -14.54
C LYS A 66 140.06 26.83 -13.75
N ILE A 67 140.54 27.90 -13.13
CA ILE A 67 139.67 28.83 -12.40
C ILE A 67 138.73 29.58 -13.36
N SER A 68 139.21 29.91 -14.56
CA SER A 68 138.37 30.53 -15.60
C SER A 68 137.25 29.59 -16.05
N ASP A 69 137.60 28.33 -16.38
CA ASP A 69 136.62 27.31 -16.77
C ASP A 69 135.58 27.05 -15.66
N MET A 70 135.99 27.01 -14.40
CA MET A 70 135.06 26.85 -13.28
C MET A 70 134.12 28.06 -13.13
N GLY A 71 134.58 29.27 -13.41
CA GLY A 71 133.77 30.49 -13.37
C GLY A 71 132.65 30.48 -14.42
N GLU A 72 132.97 30.10 -15.66
CA GLU A 72 131.98 29.98 -16.74
C GLU A 72 130.97 28.87 -16.47
N ASN A 73 131.42 27.72 -15.97
CA ASN A 73 130.53 26.62 -15.60
C ASN A 73 129.56 27.03 -14.48
N HIS A 74 130.02 27.77 -13.45
CA HIS A 74 129.14 28.23 -12.37
C HIS A 74 128.04 29.18 -12.87
N ILE A 75 128.37 30.10 -13.77
CA ILE A 75 127.38 31.01 -14.38
C ILE A 75 126.34 30.21 -15.16
N THR A 76 126.78 29.21 -15.93
CA THR A 76 125.91 28.35 -16.73
C THR A 76 124.93 27.57 -15.84
N TYR A 77 125.41 26.87 -14.81
CA TYR A 77 124.54 26.14 -13.88
C TYR A 77 123.59 27.06 -13.10
N THR A 78 124.01 28.27 -12.74
CA THR A 78 123.14 29.24 -12.06
C THR A 78 121.97 29.66 -12.96
N ASN A 79 122.22 29.86 -14.25
CA ASN A 79 121.18 30.19 -15.22
C ASN A 79 120.21 29.03 -15.43
N GLU A 80 120.71 27.80 -15.57
CA GLU A 80 119.87 26.59 -15.69
C GLU A 80 118.97 26.40 -14.45
N VAL A 81 119.50 26.58 -13.24
CA VAL A 81 118.72 26.47 -12.00
C VAL A 81 117.62 27.54 -11.94
N ASN A 82 117.91 28.76 -12.37
CA ASN A 82 116.91 29.83 -12.41
C ASN A 82 115.82 29.57 -13.45
N GLU A 83 116.18 29.00 -14.60
CA GLU A 83 115.24 28.59 -15.64
C GLU A 83 114.34 27.45 -15.14
N PHE A 84 114.92 26.39 -14.55
CA PHE A 84 114.16 25.31 -13.91
C PHE A 84 113.23 25.82 -12.80
N LYS A 85 113.66 26.79 -12.00
CA LYS A 85 112.81 27.40 -10.95
C LYS A 85 111.61 28.11 -11.57
N LYS A 86 111.80 28.83 -12.67
CA LYS A 86 110.72 29.51 -13.40
C LYS A 86 109.74 28.50 -13.99
N ASP A 87 110.25 27.42 -14.58
CA ASP A 87 109.43 26.35 -15.14
C ASP A 87 108.61 25.64 -14.07
N ILE A 88 109.22 25.30 -12.92
CA ILE A 88 108.52 24.71 -11.78
C ILE A 88 107.41 25.63 -11.27
N LEU A 89 107.68 26.94 -11.14
CA LEU A 89 106.67 27.90 -10.69
C LEU A 89 105.50 27.99 -11.69
N SER A 90 105.78 27.99 -12.99
CA SER A 90 104.75 28.01 -14.03
C SER A 90 103.89 26.73 -14.01
N LEU A 91 104.52 25.56 -13.84
CA LEU A 91 103.85 24.27 -13.71
C LEU A 91 103.00 24.22 -12.45
N LEU A 92 103.50 24.76 -11.34
CA LEU A 92 102.81 24.79 -10.06
C LEU A 92 101.57 25.69 -10.11
N ASP A 93 101.65 26.84 -10.79
CA ASP A 93 100.50 27.70 -11.03
C ASP A 93 99.46 27.05 -11.96
N LEU A 94 99.91 26.42 -13.06
CA LEU A 94 99.04 25.66 -13.95
C LEU A 94 98.32 24.52 -13.21
N LYS A 95 99.03 23.79 -12.34
CA LYS A 95 98.45 22.70 -11.53
C LYS A 95 97.48 23.23 -10.48
N LYS A 96 97.75 24.36 -9.83
CA LYS A 96 96.78 25.03 -8.94
C LYS A 96 95.51 25.46 -9.68
N ASN A 97 95.65 26.00 -10.89
CA ASN A 97 94.51 26.37 -11.74
C ASN A 97 93.71 25.14 -12.21
N GLN A 98 94.37 24.02 -12.50
CA GLN A 98 93.70 22.76 -12.79
C GLN A 98 92.96 22.23 -11.55
N LEU A 99 93.59 22.28 -10.37
CA LEU A 99 93.00 21.82 -9.12
C LEU A 99 91.73 22.59 -8.77
N THR A 100 91.78 23.93 -8.82
CA THR A 100 90.60 24.78 -8.56
C THR A 100 89.46 24.54 -9.56
N ARG A 101 89.77 24.27 -10.84
CA ARG A 101 88.77 23.87 -11.85
C ARG A 101 88.12 22.52 -11.53
N VAL A 102 88.89 21.55 -11.05
CA VAL A 102 88.37 20.23 -10.65
C VAL A 102 87.53 20.36 -9.39
N GLU A 103 87.98 21.13 -8.39
CA GLU A 103 87.25 21.37 -7.15
C GLU A 103 85.90 22.07 -7.39
N THR A 104 85.88 23.10 -8.24
CA THR A 104 84.65 23.79 -8.62
C THR A 104 83.67 22.87 -9.36
N LYS A 105 84.15 22.06 -10.31
CA LYS A 105 83.34 21.04 -10.99
C LYS A 105 82.84 19.96 -10.04
N SER A 106 83.69 19.47 -9.13
CA SER A 106 83.34 18.49 -8.10
C SER A 106 82.25 19.03 -7.17
N GLY A 107 82.38 20.29 -6.73
CA GLY A 107 81.36 20.97 -5.92
C GLY A 107 80.05 21.18 -6.67
N ALA A 108 80.09 21.52 -7.97
CA ALA A 108 78.90 21.64 -8.80
C ALA A 108 78.20 20.29 -9.01
N LEU A 109 78.97 19.23 -9.27
CA LEU A 109 78.45 17.88 -9.45
C LEU A 109 77.82 17.35 -8.16
N LYS A 110 78.45 17.58 -7.00
CA LYS A 110 77.90 17.21 -5.69
C LYS A 110 76.55 17.88 -5.44
N ARG A 111 76.44 19.19 -5.68
CA ARG A 111 75.16 19.91 -5.56
C ARG A 111 74.08 19.38 -6.53
N ALA A 112 74.47 19.00 -7.75
CA ALA A 112 73.52 18.43 -8.71
C ALA A 112 73.06 17.03 -8.28
N HIS A 113 73.98 16.20 -7.76
CA HIS A 113 73.66 14.90 -7.19
C HIS A 113 72.73 15.02 -5.99
N ASP A 114 73.03 15.92 -5.03
CA ASP A 114 72.20 16.14 -3.84
C ASP A 114 70.78 16.57 -4.24
N ARG A 115 70.63 17.44 -5.24
CA ARG A 115 69.30 17.83 -5.78
C ARG A 115 68.55 16.66 -6.41
N ALA A 116 69.20 15.90 -7.30
CA ALA A 116 68.59 14.76 -7.94
C ALA A 116 68.22 13.66 -6.94
N TYR A 117 69.02 13.50 -5.88
CA TYR A 117 68.75 12.56 -4.80
C TYR A 117 67.52 12.97 -3.96
N MET A 118 67.38 14.27 -3.67
CA MET A 118 66.18 14.78 -2.98
C MET A 118 64.92 14.61 -3.85
N GLU A 119 65.00 14.90 -5.14
CA GLU A 119 63.89 14.71 -6.09
C GLU A 119 63.52 13.23 -6.21
N TYR A 120 64.51 12.32 -6.23
CA TYR A 120 64.27 10.88 -6.20
C TYR A 120 63.49 10.44 -4.96
N ILE A 121 63.85 10.90 -3.77
CA ILE A 121 63.15 10.58 -2.52
C ILE A 121 61.70 11.07 -2.56
N GLU A 122 61.47 12.29 -3.06
CA GLU A 122 60.13 12.85 -3.18
C GLU A 122 59.28 12.05 -4.19
N LEU A 123 59.86 11.67 -5.34
CA LEU A 123 59.21 10.83 -6.33
C LEU A 123 58.87 9.45 -5.76
N GLU A 124 59.79 8.82 -5.02
CA GLU A 124 59.58 7.52 -4.38
C GLU A 124 58.43 7.57 -3.37
N LYS A 125 58.35 8.64 -2.57
CA LYS A 125 57.23 8.88 -1.66
C LYS A 125 55.90 9.02 -2.40
N THR A 126 55.83 9.85 -3.45
CA THR A 126 54.60 10.03 -4.22
C THR A 126 54.18 8.75 -4.96
N LEU A 127 55.12 7.93 -5.39
CA LEU A 127 54.85 6.64 -6.03
C LEU A 127 54.25 5.65 -5.03
N SER A 128 54.77 5.61 -3.80
CA SER A 128 54.19 4.81 -2.72
C SER A 128 52.78 5.25 -2.36
N GLU A 129 52.52 6.57 -2.24
CA GLU A 129 51.19 7.11 -1.97
C GLU A 129 50.19 6.75 -3.09
N LYS A 130 50.61 6.90 -4.36
CA LYS A 130 49.78 6.52 -5.52
C LYS A 130 49.51 5.02 -5.58
N ALA A 131 50.49 4.18 -5.21
CA ALA A 131 50.31 2.73 -5.16
C ALA A 131 49.26 2.34 -4.11
N GLN A 132 49.26 2.97 -2.94
CA GLN A 132 48.24 2.75 -1.91
C GLN A 132 46.85 3.17 -2.40
N ILE A 133 46.72 4.36 -2.99
CA ILE A 133 45.44 4.85 -3.55
C ILE A 133 44.92 3.90 -4.63
N LYS A 134 45.81 3.40 -5.51
CA LYS A 134 45.44 2.44 -6.55
C LYS A 134 44.86 1.16 -5.93
N SER A 135 45.54 0.59 -4.94
CA SER A 135 45.07 -0.61 -4.23
C SER A 135 43.70 -0.39 -3.57
N ASP A 136 43.52 0.75 -2.91
CA ASP A 136 42.23 1.11 -2.28
C ASP A 136 41.10 1.25 -3.31
N LEU A 137 41.39 1.85 -4.47
CA LEU A 137 40.42 1.98 -5.56
C LEU A 137 40.07 0.63 -6.19
N GLU A 138 41.05 -0.25 -6.39
CA GLU A 138 40.83 -1.61 -6.90
C GLU A 138 39.93 -2.41 -5.95
N HIS A 139 40.17 -2.34 -4.65
CA HIS A 139 39.31 -2.99 -3.66
C HIS A 139 37.89 -2.42 -3.65
N ARG A 140 37.74 -1.09 -3.74
CA ARG A 140 36.41 -0.44 -3.83
C ARG A 140 35.65 -0.85 -5.10
N LEU A 141 36.35 -0.96 -6.23
CA LEU A 141 35.76 -1.42 -7.49
C LEU A 141 35.25 -2.85 -7.38
N GLU A 142 35.98 -3.73 -6.72
CA GLU A 142 35.57 -5.12 -6.51
C GLU A 142 34.32 -5.22 -5.63
N LEU A 143 34.28 -4.50 -4.51
CA LEU A 143 33.09 -4.42 -3.64
C LEU A 143 31.87 -3.83 -4.36
N LEU A 144 32.08 -2.81 -5.19
CA LEU A 144 31.01 -2.19 -5.98
C LEU A 144 30.45 -3.19 -7.02
N ASN A 145 31.33 -3.93 -7.70
CA ASN A 145 30.94 -4.94 -8.67
C ASN A 145 30.10 -6.06 -8.03
N GLU A 146 30.50 -6.57 -6.86
CA GLU A 146 29.70 -7.56 -6.13
C GLU A 146 28.34 -7.01 -5.70
N THR A 147 28.29 -5.75 -5.28
CA THR A 147 27.02 -5.07 -4.92
C THR A 147 26.11 -4.92 -6.13
N ILE A 148 26.65 -4.55 -7.30
CA ILE A 148 25.90 -4.44 -8.56
C ILE A 148 25.32 -5.80 -8.97
N LYS A 149 26.12 -6.87 -8.92
CA LYS A 149 25.66 -8.24 -9.21
C LYS A 149 24.50 -8.63 -8.30
N ARG A 150 24.62 -8.43 -6.98
CA ARG A 150 23.54 -8.74 -6.02
C ARG A 150 22.26 -7.96 -6.33
N LYS A 151 22.38 -6.65 -6.61
CA LYS A 151 21.23 -5.82 -7.00
C LYS A 151 20.59 -6.27 -8.32
N TYR A 152 21.39 -6.66 -9.31
CA TYR A 152 20.91 -7.19 -10.58
C TYR A 152 20.05 -8.45 -10.39
N TRP A 153 20.57 -9.43 -9.65
CA TRP A 153 19.83 -10.68 -9.39
C TRP A 153 18.56 -10.44 -8.58
N ALA A 154 18.62 -9.58 -7.56
CA ALA A 154 17.43 -9.20 -6.80
C ALA A 154 16.37 -8.51 -7.68
N ASN A 155 16.78 -7.63 -8.60
CA ASN A 155 15.85 -6.98 -9.52
C ASN A 155 15.24 -7.96 -10.53
N LYS A 156 16.04 -8.90 -11.05
CA LYS A 156 15.56 -9.96 -11.94
C LYS A 156 14.51 -10.86 -11.25
N ALA A 157 14.75 -11.24 -9.99
CA ALA A 157 13.78 -11.99 -9.19
C ALA A 157 12.50 -11.20 -8.93
N ARG A 158 12.61 -9.90 -8.62
CA ARG A 158 11.45 -9.00 -8.45
C ARG A 158 10.61 -8.89 -9.72
N LEU A 159 11.24 -8.79 -10.89
CA LEU A 159 10.54 -8.71 -12.16
C LEU A 159 9.73 -9.99 -12.44
N SER A 160 10.35 -11.15 -12.21
CA SER A 160 9.68 -12.46 -12.34
C SER A 160 8.47 -12.57 -11.41
N LEU A 161 8.63 -12.18 -10.14
CA LEU A 161 7.54 -12.18 -9.17
C LEU A 161 6.42 -11.21 -9.57
N ALA A 162 6.75 -10.03 -10.07
CA ALA A 162 5.77 -9.06 -10.55
C ALA A 162 4.94 -9.63 -11.71
N GLN A 163 5.55 -10.35 -12.65
CA GLN A 163 4.85 -11.04 -13.74
C GLN A 163 3.91 -12.14 -13.22
N GLN A 164 4.34 -12.93 -12.23
CA GLN A 164 3.50 -13.94 -11.61
C GLN A 164 2.30 -13.32 -10.88
N ILE A 165 2.51 -12.21 -10.16
CA ILE A 165 1.44 -11.46 -9.48
C ILE A 165 0.45 -10.91 -10.51
N GLU A 166 0.92 -10.41 -11.65
CA GLU A 166 0.03 -9.91 -12.71
C GLU A 166 -0.86 -11.02 -13.29
N LEU A 167 -0.29 -12.19 -13.55
CA LEU A 167 -1.04 -13.37 -14.02
C LEU A 167 -2.07 -13.83 -12.97
N ALA A 168 -1.65 -13.93 -11.70
CA ALA A 168 -2.54 -14.29 -10.60
C ALA A 168 -3.69 -13.29 -10.44
N ASN A 169 -3.43 -11.98 -10.58
CA ASN A 169 -4.46 -10.95 -10.53
C ASN A 169 -5.46 -11.07 -11.69
N LYS A 170 -5.01 -11.41 -12.90
CA LYS A 170 -5.90 -11.68 -14.05
C LYS A 170 -6.79 -12.90 -13.77
N GLU A 171 -6.24 -13.97 -13.20
CA GLU A 171 -7.02 -15.14 -12.80
C GLU A 171 -8.04 -14.79 -11.71
N ILE A 172 -7.64 -14.09 -10.65
CA ILE A 172 -8.52 -13.64 -9.57
C ILE A 172 -9.69 -12.82 -10.13
N SER A 173 -9.44 -11.89 -11.06
CA SER A 173 -10.51 -11.13 -11.72
C SER A 173 -11.46 -12.03 -12.51
N SER A 174 -10.94 -13.04 -13.21
CA SER A 174 -11.78 -14.02 -13.94
C SER A 174 -12.64 -14.87 -13.00
N TRP A 175 -12.10 -15.28 -11.85
CA TRP A 175 -12.80 -16.04 -10.83
C TRP A 175 -13.88 -15.18 -10.16
N LYS A 176 -13.55 -13.92 -9.83
CA LYS A 176 -14.50 -12.94 -9.29
C LYS A 176 -15.69 -12.76 -10.23
N TYR A 177 -15.45 -12.61 -11.53
CA TYR A 177 -16.51 -12.52 -12.53
C TYR A 177 -17.40 -13.78 -12.58
N ARG A 178 -16.79 -14.98 -12.61
CA ARG A 178 -17.53 -16.25 -12.62
C ARG A 178 -18.39 -16.44 -11.36
N LEU A 179 -17.84 -16.16 -10.18
CA LEU A 179 -18.55 -16.24 -8.90
C LEU A 179 -19.72 -15.26 -8.85
N GLN A 180 -19.53 -14.03 -9.32
CA GLN A 180 -20.59 -13.03 -9.38
C GLN A 180 -21.74 -13.48 -10.30
N ARG A 181 -21.42 -13.99 -11.50
CA ARG A 181 -22.42 -14.51 -12.44
C ARG A 181 -23.18 -15.71 -11.86
N GLN A 182 -22.49 -16.63 -11.20
CA GLN A 182 -23.12 -17.77 -10.55
C GLN A 182 -24.02 -17.35 -9.38
N SER A 183 -23.61 -16.36 -8.59
CA SER A 183 -24.41 -15.79 -7.50
C SER A 183 -25.71 -15.18 -8.02
N ILE A 184 -25.66 -14.46 -9.15
CA ILE A 184 -26.85 -13.88 -9.80
C ILE A 184 -27.80 -14.99 -10.25
N LEU A 185 -27.28 -15.99 -10.98
CA LEU A 185 -28.10 -17.11 -11.46
C LEU A 185 -28.74 -17.90 -10.30
N LEU A 186 -27.99 -18.13 -9.23
CA LEU A 186 -28.48 -18.81 -8.04
C LEU A 186 -29.57 -17.99 -7.34
N ASN A 187 -29.39 -16.67 -7.22
CA ASN A 187 -30.41 -15.79 -6.65
C ASN A 187 -31.69 -15.78 -7.50
N ASP A 188 -31.58 -15.73 -8.81
CA ASP A 188 -32.73 -15.80 -9.72
C ASP A 188 -33.45 -17.14 -9.61
N THR A 189 -32.70 -18.24 -9.53
CA THR A 189 -33.27 -19.57 -9.30
C THR A 189 -33.96 -19.64 -7.94
N ARG A 190 -33.35 -19.10 -6.88
CA ARG A 190 -33.94 -19.02 -5.54
C ARG A 190 -35.27 -18.26 -5.56
N ARG A 191 -35.32 -17.10 -6.24
CA ARG A 191 -36.55 -16.31 -6.37
C ARG A 191 -37.63 -17.07 -7.11
N ARG A 192 -37.29 -17.71 -8.23
CA ARG A 192 -38.24 -18.52 -9.00
C ARG A 192 -38.80 -19.68 -8.16
N LEU A 193 -37.93 -20.50 -7.57
CA LEU A 193 -38.33 -21.64 -6.73
C LEU A 193 -39.14 -21.20 -5.52
N PHE A 194 -38.75 -20.10 -4.87
CA PHE A 194 -39.51 -19.54 -3.76
C PHE A 194 -40.92 -19.16 -4.20
N ASN A 195 -41.07 -18.50 -5.34
CA ASN A 195 -42.38 -18.10 -5.83
C ASN A 195 -43.22 -19.27 -6.32
N GLU A 196 -42.62 -20.28 -6.97
CA GLU A 196 -43.29 -21.55 -7.30
C GLU A 196 -43.82 -22.25 -6.05
N LEU A 197 -43.04 -22.30 -4.96
CA LEU A 197 -43.51 -22.84 -3.67
C LEU A 197 -44.68 -22.03 -3.10
N GLN A 198 -44.64 -20.70 -3.21
CA GLN A 198 -45.75 -19.86 -2.76
C GLN A 198 -47.02 -20.07 -3.61
N ASP A 199 -46.88 -20.34 -4.91
CA ASP A 199 -48.00 -20.57 -5.83
C ASP A 199 -48.63 -21.95 -5.58
N ILE A 200 -47.83 -22.97 -5.26
CA ILE A 200 -48.30 -24.30 -4.83
C ILE A 200 -49.14 -24.22 -3.55
N ARG A 201 -48.77 -23.33 -2.62
CA ARG A 201 -49.58 -23.05 -1.41
C ARG A 201 -50.89 -22.31 -1.71
N GLY A 202 -51.10 -21.87 -2.95
CA GLY A 202 -52.28 -21.10 -3.35
C GLY A 202 -52.04 -19.59 -3.30
N ASN A 203 -52.67 -18.91 -4.27
CA ASN A 203 -52.61 -17.46 -4.43
C ASN A 203 -53.43 -16.71 -3.38
N ILE A 204 -54.47 -17.33 -2.83
CA ILE A 204 -55.25 -16.78 -1.73
C ILE A 204 -55.07 -17.71 -0.53
N ARG A 205 -54.63 -17.13 0.58
CA ARG A 205 -54.48 -17.82 1.87
C ARG A 205 -55.35 -17.15 2.91
N VAL A 206 -55.98 -17.94 3.75
CA VAL A 206 -56.87 -17.46 4.80
C VAL A 206 -56.36 -17.98 6.13
N PHE A 207 -56.02 -17.04 7.01
CA PHE A 207 -55.56 -17.28 8.36
C PHE A 207 -56.62 -16.85 9.35
N CYS A 208 -56.86 -17.65 10.38
CA CYS A 208 -57.77 -17.28 11.46
C CYS A 208 -56.96 -16.86 12.68
N ARG A 209 -57.30 -15.73 13.30
CA ARG A 209 -56.65 -15.26 14.53
C ARG A 209 -57.67 -14.98 15.62
N ILE A 210 -57.51 -15.68 16.73
CA ILE A 210 -58.32 -15.48 17.93
C ILE A 210 -57.54 -14.52 18.84
N ARG A 211 -58.14 -13.39 19.22
CA ARG A 211 -57.48 -12.49 20.19
C ARG A 211 -57.60 -13.03 21.62
N PRO A 212 -56.67 -12.69 22.53
CA PRO A 212 -56.85 -12.95 23.95
C PRO A 212 -58.15 -12.31 24.49
N PRO A 213 -58.83 -12.94 25.47
CA PRO A 213 -59.96 -12.32 26.16
C PRO A 213 -59.49 -11.13 26.99
N THR A 214 -60.27 -10.05 27.01
CA THR A 214 -60.04 -8.96 27.96
C THR A 214 -60.40 -9.42 29.37
N VAL A 215 -59.95 -8.68 30.40
CA VAL A 215 -60.24 -8.99 31.81
C VAL A 215 -61.75 -9.18 32.05
N THR A 216 -62.58 -8.37 31.39
CA THR A 216 -64.05 -8.42 31.47
C THR A 216 -64.70 -9.59 30.71
N GLU A 217 -63.97 -10.26 29.82
CA GLU A 217 -64.48 -11.32 28.94
C GLU A 217 -64.07 -12.72 29.39
N GLN A 218 -63.13 -12.85 30.32
CA GLN A 218 -62.58 -14.14 30.77
C GLN A 218 -63.67 -15.10 31.27
N GLU A 219 -64.72 -14.57 31.90
CA GLU A 219 -65.84 -15.36 32.43
C GLU A 219 -66.86 -15.79 31.36
N SER A 220 -66.82 -15.20 30.16
CA SER A 220 -67.81 -15.42 29.09
C SER A 220 -67.16 -15.55 27.71
N CYS A 221 -66.37 -16.61 27.55
CA CYS A 221 -65.72 -16.95 26.29
C CYS A 221 -66.47 -18.01 25.48
N ILE A 222 -66.47 -17.85 24.15
CA ILE A 222 -66.95 -18.83 23.17
C ILE A 222 -66.15 -20.11 23.36
N LYS A 223 -66.86 -21.25 23.42
CA LYS A 223 -66.24 -22.56 23.43
C LYS A 223 -65.86 -22.97 22.01
N TYR A 224 -64.59 -23.26 21.78
CA TYR A 224 -64.08 -23.72 20.50
C TYR A 224 -62.99 -24.77 20.68
N ASP A 225 -62.86 -25.66 19.71
CA ASP A 225 -61.75 -26.63 19.63
C ASP A 225 -60.94 -26.34 18.35
N ILE A 226 -59.62 -26.39 18.45
CA ILE A 226 -58.68 -26.29 17.31
C ILE A 226 -58.05 -27.67 17.11
N SER A 227 -57.94 -28.13 15.87
CA SER A 227 -57.25 -29.39 15.53
C SER A 227 -55.75 -29.34 15.84
N GLU A 228 -55.11 -30.50 16.00
CA GLU A 228 -53.67 -30.59 16.32
C GLU A 228 -52.76 -29.92 15.27
N ASP A 229 -53.17 -29.95 14.01
CA ASP A 229 -52.47 -29.31 12.89
C ASP A 229 -52.77 -27.80 12.74
N ALA A 230 -53.56 -27.23 13.66
CA ALA A 230 -54.02 -25.84 13.63
C ALA A 230 -54.70 -25.41 12.32
N SER A 231 -55.29 -26.34 11.56
CA SER A 231 -55.97 -26.03 10.28
C SER A 231 -57.49 -25.93 10.40
N THR A 232 -58.08 -26.52 11.45
CA THR A 232 -59.53 -26.61 11.62
C THR A 232 -59.99 -26.06 12.97
N ILE A 233 -61.01 -25.21 12.97
CA ILE A 233 -61.67 -24.66 14.17
C ILE A 233 -63.13 -25.09 14.21
N THR A 234 -63.57 -25.61 15.36
CA THR A 234 -64.97 -25.97 15.62
C THR A 234 -65.54 -25.09 16.72
N ILE A 235 -66.51 -24.24 16.37
CA ILE A 235 -67.23 -23.38 17.32
C ILE A 235 -68.45 -24.12 17.89
N LYS A 236 -68.57 -24.15 19.21
CA LYS A 236 -69.72 -24.72 19.94
C LYS A 236 -70.69 -23.61 20.33
N ASN A 237 -71.85 -23.55 19.68
CA ASN A 237 -72.90 -22.59 19.98
C ASN A 237 -74.06 -23.26 20.73
N SER A 238 -74.25 -22.89 22.00
CA SER A 238 -75.36 -23.40 22.81
C SER A 238 -76.60 -22.55 22.57
N THR A 239 -77.61 -23.14 21.94
CA THR A 239 -78.90 -22.47 21.69
C THR A 239 -80.01 -23.16 22.48
N PRO A 240 -81.18 -22.52 22.69
CA PRO A 240 -82.33 -23.18 23.32
C PRO A 240 -82.80 -24.45 22.60
N ARG A 241 -82.40 -24.65 21.34
CA ARG A 241 -82.72 -25.83 20.51
C ARG A 241 -81.65 -26.92 20.57
N GLY A 242 -80.61 -26.76 21.39
CA GLY A 242 -79.47 -27.67 21.51
C GLY A 242 -78.14 -27.03 21.12
N ILE A 243 -77.09 -27.86 21.11
CA ILE A 243 -75.72 -27.44 20.76
C ILE A 243 -75.55 -27.54 19.25
N SER A 244 -75.28 -26.41 18.60
CA SER A 244 -74.89 -26.34 17.19
C SER A 244 -73.37 -26.28 17.08
N LEU A 245 -72.80 -27.21 16.33
CA LEU A 245 -71.37 -27.22 15.98
C LEU A 245 -71.17 -26.54 14.62
N SER A 246 -70.18 -25.67 14.50
CA SER A 246 -69.80 -25.06 13.22
C SER A 246 -68.30 -25.19 13.02
N THR A 247 -67.92 -26.01 12.05
CA THR A 247 -66.53 -26.33 11.74
C THR A 247 -66.07 -25.59 10.49
N PHE A 248 -64.88 -25.00 10.56
CA PHE A 248 -64.25 -24.27 9.47
C PHE A 248 -62.79 -24.70 9.34
N LYS A 249 -62.34 -24.85 8.10
CA LYS A 249 -60.94 -25.11 7.76
C LYS A 249 -60.31 -23.83 7.23
N PHE A 250 -59.02 -23.62 7.51
CA PHE A 250 -58.20 -22.48 7.09
C PHE A 250 -56.76 -22.96 6.83
N ASP A 251 -55.91 -22.08 6.31
CA ASP A 251 -54.49 -22.39 6.09
C ASP A 251 -53.74 -22.51 7.42
N TYR A 252 -54.06 -21.65 8.40
CA TYR A 252 -53.56 -21.74 9.77
C TYR A 252 -54.45 -20.97 10.74
N ILE A 253 -54.53 -21.45 11.98
CA ILE A 253 -55.32 -20.85 13.07
C ILE A 253 -54.39 -20.48 14.22
N PHE A 254 -54.25 -19.17 14.42
CA PHE A 254 -53.57 -18.59 15.57
C PHE A 254 -54.50 -18.58 16.78
N SER A 255 -54.08 -19.26 17.84
CA SER A 255 -54.79 -19.30 19.12
C SER A 255 -54.64 -17.96 19.86
N SER A 256 -55.33 -17.83 20.99
CA SER A 256 -55.20 -16.65 21.86
C SER A 256 -53.81 -16.46 22.47
N SER A 257 -52.94 -17.47 22.46
CA SER A 257 -51.57 -17.36 22.93
C SER A 257 -50.59 -16.89 21.85
N SER A 258 -51.00 -16.86 20.58
CA SER A 258 -50.10 -16.53 19.48
C SER A 258 -49.66 -15.07 19.50
N THR A 259 -48.35 -14.87 19.40
CA THR A 259 -47.73 -13.54 19.47
C THR A 259 -47.81 -12.79 18.13
N GLN A 260 -47.53 -11.48 18.14
CA GLN A 260 -47.41 -10.69 16.90
C GLN A 260 -46.27 -11.19 16.00
N CYS A 261 -45.20 -11.74 16.59
CA CYS A 261 -44.06 -12.24 15.85
C CYS A 261 -44.42 -13.51 15.08
N GLU A 262 -45.01 -14.49 15.76
CA GLU A 262 -45.46 -15.76 15.15
C GLU A 262 -46.45 -15.51 14.01
N VAL A 263 -47.41 -14.60 14.20
CA VAL A 263 -48.36 -14.23 13.15
C VAL A 263 -47.65 -13.59 11.95
N PHE A 264 -46.63 -12.77 12.20
CA PHE A 264 -45.87 -12.12 11.13
C PHE A 264 -44.99 -13.11 10.38
N GLU A 265 -44.36 -14.07 11.05
CA GLU A 265 -43.48 -15.08 10.44
C GLU A 265 -44.23 -15.87 9.35
N GLU A 266 -45.47 -16.28 9.60
CA GLU A 266 -46.31 -16.98 8.62
C GLU A 266 -46.62 -16.13 7.38
N VAL A 267 -46.88 -14.84 7.54
CA VAL A 267 -47.19 -13.94 6.41
C VAL A 267 -45.95 -13.31 5.77
N SER A 268 -44.80 -13.37 6.43
CA SER A 268 -43.55 -12.72 5.99
C SER A 268 -43.07 -13.22 4.62
N GLN A 269 -43.34 -14.49 4.30
CA GLN A 269 -43.00 -15.10 3.02
C GLN A 269 -43.75 -14.44 1.85
N LEU A 270 -44.97 -13.98 2.08
CA LEU A 270 -45.72 -13.23 1.08
C LEU A 270 -45.09 -11.85 0.87
N ILE A 271 -44.69 -11.18 1.95
CA ILE A 271 -43.99 -9.88 1.87
C ILE A 271 -42.69 -9.99 1.08
N GLN A 272 -41.93 -11.09 1.24
CA GLN A 272 -40.74 -11.36 0.43
C GLN A 272 -41.06 -11.49 -1.07
N SER A 273 -42.22 -12.05 -1.42
CA SER A 273 -42.65 -12.13 -2.83
C SER A 273 -42.84 -10.73 -3.46
N ALA A 274 -43.17 -9.71 -2.65
CA ALA A 274 -43.25 -8.34 -3.14
C ALA A 274 -41.87 -7.83 -3.59
N LEU A 275 -40.80 -8.13 -2.85
CA LEU A 275 -39.43 -7.78 -3.23
C LEU A 275 -38.90 -8.55 -4.43
N ASP A 276 -39.56 -9.65 -4.80
CA ASP A 276 -39.24 -10.45 -5.99
C ASP A 276 -40.04 -10.01 -7.22
N GLY A 277 -40.95 -9.03 -7.10
CA GLY A 277 -41.70 -8.46 -8.21
C GLY A 277 -43.16 -8.93 -8.33
N TYR A 278 -43.70 -9.62 -7.32
CA TYR A 278 -45.11 -10.04 -7.32
C TYR A 278 -45.98 -9.04 -6.56
N ASN A 279 -47.20 -8.80 -7.04
CA ASN A 279 -48.16 -8.02 -6.25
C ASN A 279 -48.58 -8.84 -5.03
N VAL A 280 -48.63 -8.18 -3.87
CA VAL A 280 -48.96 -8.82 -2.60
C VAL A 280 -50.00 -8.01 -1.89
N SER A 281 -51.01 -8.68 -1.33
CA SER A 281 -52.03 -8.00 -0.55
C SER A 281 -52.34 -8.74 0.75
N LEU A 282 -52.39 -8.00 1.85
CA LEU A 282 -52.69 -8.51 3.18
C LEU A 282 -53.90 -7.78 3.73
N PHE A 283 -54.99 -8.49 4.00
CA PHE A 283 -56.24 -7.93 4.49
C PHE A 283 -56.57 -8.45 5.88
N SER A 284 -56.91 -7.57 6.82
CA SER A 284 -57.53 -7.96 8.09
C SER A 284 -59.05 -7.75 8.04
N TYR A 285 -59.80 -8.77 8.42
CA TYR A 285 -61.27 -8.78 8.39
C TYR A 285 -61.86 -9.31 9.69
N GLY A 286 -63.05 -8.82 10.07
CA GLY A 286 -63.80 -9.26 11.25
C GLY A 286 -64.57 -8.11 11.89
N GLN A 287 -65.34 -8.41 12.92
CA GLN A 287 -66.12 -7.41 13.65
C GLN A 287 -65.26 -6.34 14.35
N THR A 288 -65.86 -5.22 14.72
CA THR A 288 -65.24 -4.24 15.61
C THR A 288 -64.84 -4.88 16.94
N GLY A 289 -63.64 -4.54 17.44
CA GLY A 289 -63.09 -5.09 18.67
C GLY A 289 -62.53 -6.53 18.56
N SER A 290 -62.45 -7.16 17.37
CA SER A 290 -61.87 -8.50 17.23
C SER A 290 -60.33 -8.56 17.16
N GLY A 291 -59.66 -7.41 17.08
CA GLY A 291 -58.19 -7.33 17.05
C GLY A 291 -57.55 -7.03 15.68
N LYS A 292 -58.33 -6.60 14.68
CA LYS A 292 -57.83 -6.20 13.35
C LYS A 292 -56.73 -5.13 13.42
N THR A 293 -57.04 -3.97 14.01
CA THR A 293 -56.12 -2.84 14.11
C THR A 293 -54.89 -3.16 14.95
N PHE A 294 -55.05 -3.95 16.03
CA PHE A 294 -53.90 -4.46 16.80
C PHE A 294 -53.02 -5.39 15.96
N THR A 295 -53.60 -6.23 15.09
CA THR A 295 -52.80 -7.07 14.19
C THR A 295 -52.07 -6.24 13.16
N MET A 296 -52.71 -5.27 12.54
CA MET A 296 -52.12 -4.50 11.44
C MET A 296 -51.11 -3.46 11.93
N LEU A 297 -51.44 -2.65 12.93
CA LEU A 297 -50.57 -1.58 13.44
C LEU A 297 -49.79 -2.02 14.68
N GLY A 298 -50.44 -2.72 15.61
CA GLY A 298 -49.83 -3.11 16.87
C GLY A 298 -50.05 -2.14 18.03
N GLY A 299 -49.34 -2.42 19.11
CA GLY A 299 -49.29 -1.59 20.32
C GLY A 299 -48.14 -0.58 20.31
N LYS A 300 -47.85 0.00 21.48
CA LYS A 300 -46.78 1.00 21.63
C LYS A 300 -45.41 0.35 21.80
N LYS A 301 -45.36 -0.86 22.34
CA LYS A 301 -44.11 -1.61 22.56
C LYS A 301 -43.68 -2.27 21.26
N GLU A 302 -42.37 -2.40 21.05
CA GLU A 302 -41.81 -3.05 19.86
C GLU A 302 -42.26 -4.52 19.73
N SER A 303 -42.37 -5.24 20.84
CA SER A 303 -42.92 -6.61 20.87
C SER A 303 -44.38 -6.68 20.39
N GLU A 304 -45.13 -5.58 20.52
CA GLU A 304 -46.54 -5.47 20.13
C GLU A 304 -46.72 -4.95 18.69
N TYR A 305 -45.65 -4.58 17.98
CA TYR A 305 -45.72 -4.09 16.61
C TYR A 305 -46.47 -5.08 15.70
N GLY A 306 -47.38 -4.54 14.89
CA GLY A 306 -48.23 -5.31 14.00
C GLY A 306 -47.56 -5.64 12.65
N MET A 307 -48.38 -6.10 11.71
CA MET A 307 -47.95 -6.51 10.37
C MET A 307 -47.33 -5.37 9.58
N ILE A 308 -47.87 -4.15 9.66
CA ILE A 308 -47.38 -2.98 8.91
C ILE A 308 -45.94 -2.62 9.31
N PRO A 309 -45.65 -2.26 10.57
CA PRO A 309 -44.28 -1.91 10.96
C PRO A 309 -43.28 -3.06 10.73
N ARG A 310 -43.69 -4.32 10.95
CA ARG A 310 -42.83 -5.49 10.71
C ARG A 310 -42.56 -5.73 9.22
N ALA A 311 -43.58 -5.62 8.36
CA ALA A 311 -43.41 -5.75 6.90
C ALA A 311 -42.47 -4.69 6.36
N LEU A 312 -42.61 -3.44 6.83
CA LEU A 312 -41.73 -2.35 6.46
C LEU A 312 -40.29 -2.61 6.89
N HIS A 313 -40.08 -3.07 8.13
CA HIS A 313 -38.74 -3.42 8.60
C HIS A 313 -38.09 -4.49 7.71
N LEU A 314 -38.82 -5.57 7.43
CA LEU A 314 -38.36 -6.66 6.57
C LEU A 314 -38.02 -6.18 5.15
N ILE A 315 -38.83 -5.28 4.58
CA ILE A 315 -38.60 -4.70 3.25
C ILE A 315 -37.30 -3.91 3.23
N PHE A 316 -37.10 -2.97 4.14
CA PHE A 316 -35.91 -2.12 4.16
C PHE A 316 -34.64 -2.90 4.53
N GLU A 317 -34.74 -3.87 5.43
CA GLU A 317 -33.64 -4.79 5.73
C GLU A 317 -33.23 -5.60 4.49
N SER A 318 -34.21 -6.14 3.77
CA SER A 318 -33.96 -6.92 2.55
C SER A 318 -33.42 -6.06 1.40
N ILE A 319 -33.89 -4.82 1.27
CA ILE A 319 -33.33 -3.84 0.33
C ILE A 319 -31.85 -3.59 0.64
N GLY A 320 -31.49 -3.41 1.92
CA GLY A 320 -30.09 -3.26 2.34
C GLY A 320 -29.21 -4.44 1.91
N LYS A 321 -29.65 -5.67 2.21
CA LYS A 321 -28.95 -6.91 1.80
C LYS A 321 -28.87 -7.09 0.29
N ASN A 322 -29.87 -6.62 -0.46
CA ASN A 322 -29.88 -6.73 -1.92
C ASN A 322 -29.04 -5.64 -2.61
N ARG A 323 -28.84 -4.47 -1.97
CA ARG A 323 -27.92 -3.43 -2.47
C ARG A 323 -26.48 -3.92 -2.56
N GLU A 324 -26.03 -4.67 -1.55
CA GLU A 324 -24.72 -5.35 -1.57
C GLU A 324 -24.56 -6.32 -2.75
N LYS A 325 -25.69 -6.78 -3.31
CA LYS A 325 -25.75 -7.70 -4.46
C LYS A 325 -25.96 -6.98 -5.81
N GLY A 326 -25.93 -5.64 -5.84
CA GLY A 326 -26.09 -4.86 -7.08
C GLY A 326 -27.53 -4.45 -7.42
N TRP A 327 -28.48 -4.54 -6.47
CA TRP A 327 -29.83 -4.02 -6.67
C TRP A 327 -29.97 -2.57 -6.23
N GLU A 328 -30.56 -1.74 -7.07
CA GLU A 328 -31.08 -0.43 -6.70
C GLU A 328 -32.60 -0.48 -6.56
N TYR A 329 -33.12 0.06 -5.46
CA TYR A 329 -34.56 0.07 -5.20
C TYR A 329 -35.09 1.50 -5.08
N TYR A 330 -36.26 1.69 -5.66
CA TYR A 330 -37.09 2.90 -5.61
C TYR A 330 -38.42 2.51 -4.97
N VAL A 331 -38.71 3.07 -3.80
CA VAL A 331 -39.92 2.76 -3.03
C VAL A 331 -40.76 4.01 -2.85
N GLU A 332 -42.04 3.90 -3.15
CA GLU A 332 -43.04 4.93 -2.90
C GLU A 332 -44.16 4.38 -2.01
N CYS A 333 -44.66 5.19 -1.09
CA CYS A 333 -45.71 4.82 -0.16
C CYS A 333 -46.89 5.79 -0.23
N SER A 334 -48.10 5.28 -0.07
CA SER A 334 -49.33 6.05 0.05
C SER A 334 -50.25 5.40 1.08
N ALA A 335 -50.90 6.22 1.90
CA ALA A 335 -51.93 5.80 2.85
C ALA A 335 -53.27 6.42 2.45
N ILE A 336 -54.31 5.60 2.33
CA ILE A 336 -55.65 6.04 1.92
C ILE A 336 -56.73 5.45 2.85
N GLU A 337 -57.84 6.18 2.94
CA GLU A 337 -59.04 5.77 3.64
C GLU A 337 -60.19 5.65 2.63
N VAL A 338 -60.92 4.53 2.66
CA VAL A 338 -62.21 4.41 1.99
C VAL A 338 -63.31 4.55 3.03
N TYR A 339 -64.04 5.65 2.95
CA TYR A 339 -65.14 5.98 3.85
C TYR A 339 -66.33 6.48 3.05
N ASN A 340 -67.52 5.95 3.33
CA ASN A 340 -68.75 6.32 2.62
C ASN A 340 -68.65 6.21 1.08
N ASP A 341 -67.96 5.16 0.59
CA ASP A 341 -67.66 4.94 -0.85
C ASP A 341 -66.86 6.08 -1.53
N THR A 342 -66.21 6.92 -0.72
CA THR A 342 -65.28 7.96 -1.17
C THR A 342 -63.84 7.63 -0.74
N ILE A 343 -62.88 8.07 -1.53
CA ILE A 343 -61.45 7.86 -1.25
C ILE A 343 -60.88 9.15 -0.69
N ARG A 344 -60.22 9.05 0.45
CA ARG A 344 -59.48 10.13 1.08
C ARG A 344 -58.01 9.76 1.18
N ASP A 345 -57.14 10.68 0.76
CA ASP A 345 -55.71 10.55 0.96
C ASP A 345 -55.38 10.88 2.42
N LEU A 346 -54.77 9.93 3.13
CA LEU A 346 -54.30 10.11 4.51
C LEU A 346 -52.85 10.60 4.56
N SER A 347 -52.13 10.58 3.44
CA SER A 347 -50.71 10.96 3.35
C SER A 347 -50.51 12.46 3.36
N THR A 348 -51.56 13.25 3.11
CA THR A 348 -51.53 14.72 3.06
C THR A 348 -52.83 15.32 3.59
N THR A 349 -52.80 16.60 3.93
CA THR A 349 -54.01 17.40 4.21
C THR A 349 -54.62 18.00 2.94
N LYS A 350 -53.89 17.97 1.81
CA LYS A 350 -54.35 18.48 0.52
C LYS A 350 -55.24 17.44 -0.17
N ASN A 351 -56.55 17.55 0.02
CA ASN A 351 -57.51 16.68 -0.66
C ASN A 351 -57.61 17.04 -2.14
N LYS A 352 -57.36 16.05 -3.01
CA LYS A 352 -57.75 16.06 -4.42
C LYS A 352 -58.95 15.12 -4.60
N ASN A 353 -59.72 15.33 -5.66
CA ASN A 353 -60.76 14.38 -6.06
C ASN A 353 -60.11 13.04 -6.43
N SER A 354 -60.16 12.10 -5.50
CA SER A 354 -59.55 10.78 -5.64
C SER A 354 -60.56 9.80 -6.21
N GLU A 355 -60.18 9.09 -7.26
CA GLU A 355 -61.04 8.11 -7.93
C GLU A 355 -60.23 6.88 -8.35
N VAL A 356 -60.91 5.74 -8.46
CA VAL A 356 -60.31 4.51 -9.02
C VAL A 356 -60.64 4.45 -10.50
N LYS A 357 -59.62 4.36 -11.35
CA LYS A 357 -59.73 4.10 -12.78
C LYS A 357 -59.32 2.67 -13.06
N ILE A 358 -60.07 1.99 -13.90
CA ILE A 358 -59.70 0.67 -14.43
C ILE A 358 -59.29 0.92 -15.88
N ASP A 359 -58.04 0.62 -16.22
CA ASP A 359 -57.53 0.81 -17.57
C ASP A 359 -58.02 -0.29 -18.54
N GLN A 360 -57.61 -0.18 -19.81
CA GLN A 360 -57.96 -1.15 -20.85
C GLN A 360 -57.36 -2.54 -20.60
N SER A 361 -56.25 -2.64 -19.86
CA SER A 361 -55.66 -3.91 -19.44
C SER A 361 -56.40 -4.55 -18.27
N GLY A 362 -57.36 -3.83 -17.68
CA GLY A 362 -58.14 -4.27 -16.54
C GLY A 362 -57.50 -3.95 -15.18
N LEU A 363 -56.35 -3.28 -15.14
CA LEU A 363 -55.65 -2.89 -13.92
C LEU A 363 -56.34 -1.69 -13.26
N ALA A 364 -56.61 -1.81 -11.96
CA ALA A 364 -57.18 -0.72 -11.17
C ALA A 364 -56.07 0.19 -10.63
N THR A 365 -56.15 1.49 -10.93
CA THR A 365 -55.23 2.52 -10.43
C THR A 365 -56.01 3.61 -9.72
N ILE A 366 -55.50 4.05 -8.58
CA ILE A 366 -56.08 5.16 -7.82
C ILE A 366 -55.41 6.44 -8.29
N VAL A 367 -56.20 7.34 -8.87
CA VAL A 367 -55.75 8.69 -9.26
C VAL A 367 -56.17 9.70 -8.20
N GLY A 368 -55.40 10.78 -8.09
CA GLY A 368 -55.66 11.84 -7.10
C GLY A 368 -55.05 11.61 -5.72
N ILE A 369 -54.22 10.57 -5.54
CA ILE A 369 -53.47 10.29 -4.30
C ILE A 369 -51.99 10.68 -4.41
N HIS A 370 -51.35 10.96 -3.29
CA HIS A 370 -49.94 11.33 -3.22
C HIS A 370 -49.06 10.10 -2.94
N TRP A 371 -48.13 9.85 -3.85
CA TRP A 371 -47.05 8.89 -3.66
C TRP A 371 -45.87 9.61 -3.04
N ILE A 372 -45.46 9.17 -1.86
CA ILE A 372 -44.34 9.76 -1.11
C ILE A 372 -43.14 8.81 -1.26
N ARG A 373 -42.05 9.33 -1.80
CA ARG A 373 -40.79 8.59 -1.90
C ARG A 373 -40.22 8.32 -0.51
N VAL A 374 -39.82 7.07 -0.26
CA VAL A 374 -39.29 6.63 1.03
C VAL A 374 -37.93 5.97 0.84
N ASN A 375 -36.92 6.45 1.56
CA ASN A 375 -35.54 5.97 1.43
C ASN A 375 -35.09 5.16 2.66
N LYS A 376 -35.71 5.41 3.81
CA LYS A 376 -35.44 4.70 5.07
C LYS A 376 -36.73 4.38 5.82
N ILE A 377 -36.63 3.47 6.79
CA ILE A 377 -37.75 3.04 7.64
C ILE A 377 -38.41 4.22 8.38
N ASP A 378 -37.63 5.22 8.81
CA ASP A 378 -38.14 6.41 9.50
C ASP A 378 -39.12 7.21 8.66
N ASP A 379 -38.89 7.29 7.34
CA ASP A 379 -39.74 8.06 6.42
C ASP A 379 -41.15 7.46 6.41
N VAL A 380 -41.23 6.12 6.41
CA VAL A 380 -42.51 5.42 6.46
C VAL A 380 -43.14 5.53 7.85
N ASN A 381 -42.37 5.41 8.92
CA ASN A 381 -42.90 5.60 10.28
C ASN A 381 -43.51 7.00 10.46
N ASN A 382 -42.90 8.03 9.87
CA ASN A 382 -43.45 9.38 9.86
C ASN A 382 -44.73 9.47 9.02
N LEU A 383 -44.78 8.82 7.86
CA LEU A 383 -45.98 8.72 7.03
C LEU A 383 -47.13 8.03 7.78
N LEU A 384 -46.85 6.94 8.51
CA LEU A 384 -47.85 6.25 9.33
C LEU A 384 -48.38 7.15 10.46
N LYS A 385 -47.52 7.92 11.12
CA LYS A 385 -47.93 8.90 12.14
C LYS A 385 -48.85 9.97 11.55
N VAL A 386 -48.49 10.51 10.38
CA VAL A 386 -49.31 11.51 9.68
C VAL A 386 -50.66 10.90 9.28
N ALA A 387 -50.66 9.70 8.69
CA ALA A 387 -51.88 9.01 8.28
C ALA A 387 -52.80 8.70 9.47
N GLN A 388 -52.25 8.25 10.59
CA GLN A 388 -53.00 8.03 11.83
C GLN A 388 -53.58 9.33 12.40
N LYS A 389 -52.80 10.42 12.39
CA LYS A 389 -53.27 11.74 12.84
C LYS A 389 -54.44 12.23 11.98
N ASN A 390 -54.28 12.19 10.65
CA ASN A 390 -55.31 12.60 9.70
C ASN A 390 -56.58 11.76 9.82
N ARG A 391 -56.44 10.45 10.06
CA ARG A 391 -57.56 9.54 10.33
C ARG A 391 -58.25 9.85 11.68
N SER A 392 -57.49 10.22 12.70
CA SER A 392 -58.01 10.53 14.04
C SER A 392 -58.74 11.87 14.09
N GLU A 393 -58.21 12.92 13.49
CA GLU A 393 -58.87 14.24 13.41
C GLU A 393 -60.23 14.14 12.68
N ALA A 394 -60.30 13.27 11.66
CA ALA A 394 -61.56 12.96 10.99
C ALA A 394 -62.56 12.19 11.87
N SER A 395 -62.07 11.47 12.88
CA SER A 395 -62.89 10.68 13.83
C SER A 395 -63.41 11.53 14.99
N THR A 396 -62.71 12.58 15.40
CA THR A 396 -63.17 13.52 16.44
C THR A 396 -64.30 14.43 15.97
N HIS A 397 -64.38 14.72 14.66
CA HIS A 397 -65.50 15.47 14.07
C HIS A 397 -66.76 14.62 13.80
N SER A 398 -66.69 13.30 13.91
CA SER A 398 -67.82 12.37 13.77
C SER A 398 -67.50 11.05 14.47
N ASN A 399 -68.06 10.85 15.67
CA ASN A 399 -67.88 9.68 16.56
C ASN A 399 -67.34 8.40 15.89
N GLU A 400 -66.24 7.86 16.44
CA GLU A 400 -65.78 6.47 16.24
C GLU A 400 -65.66 6.01 14.77
N ARG A 401 -65.18 6.91 13.89
CA ARG A 401 -64.99 6.64 12.46
C ARG A 401 -63.97 5.53 12.14
N SER A 402 -63.03 5.23 13.04
CA SER A 402 -61.96 4.24 12.77
C SER A 402 -62.44 2.80 12.60
N SER A 403 -63.55 2.41 13.25
CA SER A 403 -64.20 1.10 13.04
C SER A 403 -65.03 1.05 11.74
N ARG A 404 -65.29 2.21 11.17
CA ARG A 404 -66.25 2.47 10.09
C ARG A 404 -65.61 2.87 8.75
N SER A 405 -64.29 2.87 8.68
CA SER A 405 -63.55 3.15 7.43
C SER A 405 -62.52 2.07 7.15
N HIS A 406 -62.29 1.80 5.87
CA HIS A 406 -61.23 0.89 5.43
C HIS A 406 -59.94 1.67 5.29
N SER A 407 -58.87 1.22 5.92
CA SER A 407 -57.54 1.83 5.82
C SER A 407 -56.67 0.98 4.92
N ILE A 408 -56.00 1.61 3.96
CA ILE A 408 -55.17 0.93 2.97
C ILE A 408 -53.83 1.64 2.89
N ILE A 409 -52.75 0.90 3.09
CA ILE A 409 -51.37 1.38 2.90
C ILE A 409 -50.79 0.63 1.72
N GLN A 410 -50.32 1.36 0.72
CA GLN A 410 -49.72 0.80 -0.48
C GLN A 410 -48.27 1.20 -0.60
N LEU A 411 -47.42 0.21 -0.88
CA LEU A 411 -46.02 0.40 -1.21
C LEU A 411 -45.81 -0.06 -2.64
N LYS A 412 -45.36 0.86 -3.50
CA LYS A 412 -44.81 0.53 -4.81
C LYS A 412 -43.32 0.30 -4.65
N ILE A 413 -42.86 -0.88 -5.05
CA ILE A 413 -41.47 -1.29 -4.97
C ILE A 413 -40.99 -1.53 -6.39
N CYS A 414 -40.07 -0.68 -6.85
CA CYS A 414 -39.36 -0.87 -8.11
C CYS A 414 -37.91 -1.19 -7.80
N GLY A 415 -37.36 -2.22 -8.42
CA GLY A 415 -35.98 -2.66 -8.22
C GLY A 415 -35.31 -2.89 -9.56
N ASN A 416 -34.12 -2.34 -9.74
CA ASN A 416 -33.32 -2.52 -10.94
C ASN A 416 -32.00 -3.16 -10.54
N HIS A 417 -31.64 -4.27 -11.19
CA HIS A 417 -30.33 -4.85 -10.99
C HIS A 417 -29.31 -4.11 -11.85
N VAL A 418 -28.47 -3.29 -11.23
CA VAL A 418 -27.41 -2.55 -11.92
C VAL A 418 -26.26 -3.51 -12.19
N GLN A 419 -26.29 -4.15 -13.37
CA GLN A 419 -25.14 -4.84 -13.93
C GLN A 419 -24.46 -3.91 -14.91
N ASP A 420 -23.55 -3.08 -14.42
CA ASP A 420 -22.58 -2.43 -15.29
C ASP A 420 -21.21 -2.45 -14.62
N ILE A 421 -20.45 -3.50 -14.94
CA ILE A 421 -19.01 -3.50 -14.67
C ILE A 421 -18.22 -3.66 -15.96
N HIS A 422 -18.78 -4.21 -17.05
CA HIS A 422 -18.03 -4.39 -18.31
C HIS A 422 -18.84 -4.35 -19.63
N GLY A 423 -19.90 -3.54 -19.75
CA GLY A 423 -20.44 -3.12 -21.06
C GLY A 423 -20.98 -4.20 -22.00
N THR A 424 -21.06 -5.46 -21.56
CA THR A 424 -21.86 -6.48 -22.23
C THR A 424 -23.28 -6.34 -21.72
N GLU A 425 -24.17 -5.85 -22.58
CA GLU A 425 -25.63 -5.83 -22.42
C GLU A 425 -26.10 -7.17 -21.84
N CYS A 426 -26.29 -7.21 -20.52
CA CYS A 426 -26.83 -8.36 -19.82
C CYS A 426 -28.08 -7.84 -19.12
N ASP A 427 -29.23 -8.18 -19.70
CA ASP A 427 -30.60 -7.84 -19.32
C ASP A 427 -30.73 -7.14 -17.97
N SER A 428 -30.93 -5.82 -18.00
CA SER A 428 -31.30 -5.06 -16.80
C SER A 428 -32.65 -5.59 -16.30
N LYS A 429 -32.59 -6.40 -15.24
CA LYS A 429 -33.79 -6.98 -14.65
C LYS A 429 -34.48 -5.93 -13.80
N ASN A 430 -35.57 -5.40 -14.34
CA ASN A 430 -36.45 -4.49 -13.63
C ASN A 430 -37.59 -5.30 -12.99
N ILE A 431 -37.77 -5.14 -11.69
CA ILE A 431 -38.91 -5.68 -10.95
C ILE A 431 -39.78 -4.51 -10.51
N ALA A 432 -41.09 -4.69 -10.60
CA ALA A 432 -42.07 -3.73 -10.13
C ALA A 432 -43.20 -4.49 -9.45
N SER A 433 -43.53 -4.10 -8.22
CA SER A 433 -44.62 -4.71 -7.46
C SER A 433 -45.33 -3.70 -6.59
N THR A 434 -46.54 -4.06 -6.17
CA THR A 434 -47.30 -3.32 -5.16
C THR A 434 -47.60 -4.23 -3.98
N LEU A 435 -47.19 -3.82 -2.78
CA LEU A 435 -47.65 -4.38 -1.53
C LEU A 435 -48.82 -3.53 -1.00
N SER A 436 -49.98 -4.15 -0.81
CA SER A 436 -51.17 -3.50 -0.21
C SER A 436 -51.48 -4.11 1.15
N LEU A 437 -51.39 -3.29 2.21
CA LEU A 437 -51.71 -3.66 3.59
C LEU A 437 -53.02 -3.00 3.98
N ILE A 438 -54.06 -3.78 4.24
CA ILE A 438 -55.43 -3.30 4.31
C ILE A 438 -56.11 -3.74 5.60
N ASP A 439 -56.61 -2.75 6.35
CA ASP A 439 -57.45 -2.92 7.53
C ASP A 439 -58.90 -2.60 7.17
N LEU A 440 -59.71 -3.65 6.99
CA LEU A 440 -61.12 -3.50 6.63
C LEU A 440 -61.94 -3.05 7.84
N ALA A 441 -63.00 -2.27 7.59
CA ALA A 441 -63.97 -1.86 8.58
C ALA A 441 -64.66 -3.07 9.26
N GLY A 442 -65.33 -2.82 10.39
CA GLY A 442 -66.13 -3.80 11.10
C GLY A 442 -67.20 -4.45 10.22
N SER A 443 -67.35 -5.77 10.32
CA SER A 443 -68.34 -6.56 9.57
C SER A 443 -69.67 -6.75 10.29
N GLU A 444 -69.87 -6.12 11.45
CA GLU A 444 -71.08 -6.27 12.26
C GLU A 444 -72.35 -5.72 11.60
N ARG A 445 -73.48 -6.38 11.87
CA ARG A 445 -74.77 -6.03 11.27
C ARG A 445 -75.46 -4.84 11.95
N ILE A 446 -76.10 -4.01 11.13
CA ILE A 446 -76.85 -2.80 11.53
C ILE A 446 -77.96 -3.10 12.54
N SER A 447 -78.57 -4.28 12.49
CA SER A 447 -79.73 -4.64 13.32
C SER A 447 -79.47 -4.59 14.83
N LYS A 448 -78.19 -4.60 15.28
CA LYS A 448 -77.82 -4.49 16.69
C LYS A 448 -77.50 -3.06 17.15
N SER A 449 -77.33 -2.09 16.25
CA SER A 449 -76.75 -0.79 16.62
C SER A 449 -77.79 0.25 17.04
N GLY A 450 -79.08 0.08 16.70
CA GLY A 450 -80.15 1.01 17.08
C GLY A 450 -79.99 2.42 16.48
N VAL A 451 -79.15 2.57 15.45
CA VAL A 451 -78.71 3.86 14.92
C VAL A 451 -79.74 4.45 13.93
N THR A 452 -80.17 5.69 14.15
CA THR A 452 -81.07 6.47 13.28
C THR A 452 -80.35 7.65 12.58
N GLY A 453 -80.94 8.21 11.53
CA GLY A 453 -80.44 9.44 10.87
C GLY A 453 -79.22 9.26 9.96
N GLU A 454 -78.32 10.26 9.89
CA GLU A 454 -77.13 10.23 9.02
C GLU A 454 -76.18 9.07 9.32
N ARG A 455 -76.07 8.66 10.58
CA ARG A 455 -75.29 7.50 10.99
C ARG A 455 -75.86 6.17 10.45
N MET A 456 -77.17 6.12 10.18
CA MET A 456 -77.78 4.96 9.52
C MET A 456 -77.32 4.88 8.05
N LYS A 457 -77.28 6.01 7.34
CA LYS A 457 -76.73 6.09 5.98
C LYS A 457 -75.26 5.68 5.96
N GLU A 458 -74.45 6.19 6.88
CA GLU A 458 -73.04 5.80 7.04
C GLU A 458 -72.89 4.28 7.23
N THR A 459 -73.64 3.69 8.17
CA THR A 459 -73.58 2.24 8.47
C THR A 459 -74.04 1.39 7.27
N GLN A 460 -74.96 1.91 6.44
CA GLN A 460 -75.36 1.27 5.19
C GLN A 460 -74.22 1.22 4.16
N PHE A 461 -73.43 2.29 4.00
CA PHE A 461 -72.33 2.32 3.03
C PHE A 461 -71.16 1.39 3.40
N ILE A 462 -70.87 1.25 4.69
CA ILE A 462 -69.83 0.32 5.18
C ILE A 462 -70.24 -1.11 4.84
N ASN A 463 -71.46 -1.48 5.22
CA ASN A 463 -72.00 -2.80 4.90
C ASN A 463 -72.17 -3.01 3.40
N LYS A 464 -72.48 -1.96 2.61
CA LYS A 464 -72.51 -2.03 1.15
C LYS A 464 -71.14 -2.41 0.59
N SER A 465 -70.05 -1.80 1.08
CA SER A 465 -68.70 -2.10 0.58
C SER A 465 -68.26 -3.53 0.88
N LEU A 466 -68.55 -4.06 2.08
CA LEU A 466 -68.27 -5.44 2.47
C LEU A 466 -69.22 -6.45 1.81
N SER A 467 -70.48 -6.08 1.58
CA SER A 467 -71.43 -6.93 0.84
C SER A 467 -71.02 -7.05 -0.62
N ALA A 468 -70.63 -5.93 -1.25
CA ALA A 468 -70.07 -5.93 -2.60
C ALA A 468 -68.81 -6.80 -2.70
N LEU A 469 -67.95 -6.79 -1.67
CA LEU A 469 -66.82 -7.70 -1.59
C LEU A 469 -67.27 -9.17 -1.52
N GLY A 470 -68.30 -9.47 -0.74
CA GLY A 470 -68.93 -10.79 -0.71
C GLY A 470 -69.48 -11.23 -2.07
N ASP A 471 -70.13 -10.33 -2.80
CA ASP A 471 -70.66 -10.59 -4.15
C ASP A 471 -69.54 -10.87 -5.16
N VAL A 472 -68.43 -10.13 -5.07
CA VAL A 472 -67.22 -10.35 -5.87
C VAL A 472 -66.64 -11.73 -5.61
N ILE A 473 -66.39 -12.08 -4.34
CA ILE A 473 -65.86 -13.37 -3.91
C ILE A 473 -66.78 -14.52 -4.36
N GLN A 474 -68.09 -14.36 -4.19
CA GLN A 474 -69.06 -15.34 -4.63
C GLN A 474 -69.07 -15.50 -6.16
N SER A 475 -68.98 -14.40 -6.90
CA SER A 475 -68.94 -14.43 -8.37
C SER A 475 -67.67 -15.10 -8.89
N ILE A 476 -66.53 -14.89 -8.22
CA ILE A 476 -65.26 -15.58 -8.50
C ILE A 476 -65.40 -17.08 -8.27
N ASN A 477 -65.95 -17.50 -7.12
CA ASN A 477 -66.15 -18.91 -6.77
C ASN A 477 -67.11 -19.63 -7.72
N GLN A 478 -68.18 -18.93 -8.15
CA GLN A 478 -69.14 -19.45 -9.13
C GLN A 478 -68.59 -19.45 -10.55
N GLY A 479 -67.41 -18.86 -10.74
CA GLY A 479 -66.79 -18.78 -12.04
C GLY A 479 -67.54 -17.90 -13.05
N LYS A 480 -68.20 -16.84 -12.60
CA LYS A 480 -68.87 -15.90 -13.51
C LYS A 480 -67.86 -15.16 -14.37
N GLU A 481 -68.23 -14.88 -15.62
CA GLU A 481 -67.41 -14.09 -16.55
C GLU A 481 -67.30 -12.63 -16.10
N HIS A 482 -68.44 -12.01 -15.78
CA HIS A 482 -68.49 -10.67 -15.23
C HIS A 482 -68.44 -10.69 -13.69
N ILE A 483 -67.34 -10.16 -13.14
CA ILE A 483 -67.17 -9.96 -11.70
C ILE A 483 -67.50 -8.50 -11.32
N PRO A 484 -68.41 -8.26 -10.36
CA PRO A 484 -68.96 -6.93 -10.07
C PRO A 484 -68.02 -6.03 -9.23
N PHE A 485 -66.74 -5.91 -9.62
CA PHE A 485 -65.75 -5.06 -8.94
C PHE A 485 -66.12 -3.57 -8.92
N ARG A 486 -67.09 -3.13 -9.73
CA ARG A 486 -67.54 -1.73 -9.79
C ARG A 486 -68.60 -1.38 -8.72
N ASN A 487 -69.09 -2.36 -7.96
CA ASN A 487 -70.16 -2.14 -6.98
C ASN A 487 -69.73 -1.31 -5.75
N SER A 488 -68.43 -1.17 -5.51
CA SER A 488 -67.87 -0.27 -4.51
C SER A 488 -66.45 0.17 -4.86
N LYS A 489 -66.01 1.34 -4.38
CA LYS A 489 -64.60 1.77 -4.55
C LYS A 489 -63.61 0.82 -3.89
N LEU A 490 -63.99 0.21 -2.76
CA LEU A 490 -63.19 -0.83 -2.12
C LEU A 490 -62.94 -2.00 -3.08
N THR A 491 -64.00 -2.57 -3.66
CA THR A 491 -63.85 -3.71 -4.59
C THR A 491 -63.08 -3.33 -5.85
N MET A 492 -63.19 -2.09 -6.32
CA MET A 492 -62.35 -1.60 -7.42
C MET A 492 -60.86 -1.58 -7.04
N ILE A 493 -60.51 -1.12 -5.84
CA ILE A 493 -59.12 -1.10 -5.35
C ILE A 493 -58.59 -2.54 -5.20
N LEU A 494 -59.42 -3.43 -4.64
CA LEU A 494 -59.09 -4.83 -4.40
C LEU A 494 -59.05 -5.68 -5.68
N LYS A 495 -59.42 -5.12 -6.84
CA LYS A 495 -59.44 -5.85 -8.10
C LYS A 495 -58.09 -6.47 -8.43
N ASN A 496 -57.00 -5.73 -8.23
CA ASN A 496 -55.65 -6.20 -8.50
C ASN A 496 -55.17 -7.25 -7.49
N SER A 497 -55.83 -7.34 -6.33
CA SER A 497 -55.49 -8.27 -5.26
C SER A 497 -56.24 -9.59 -5.38
N LEU A 498 -57.49 -9.52 -5.82
CA LEU A 498 -58.40 -10.67 -5.95
C LEU A 498 -58.46 -11.21 -7.39
N GLY A 499 -57.74 -10.60 -8.32
CA GLY A 499 -57.59 -11.04 -9.70
C GLY A 499 -56.17 -10.86 -10.22
N GLY A 500 -55.79 -11.66 -11.22
CA GLY A 500 -54.48 -11.59 -11.87
C GLY A 500 -53.34 -12.24 -11.07
N ASN A 501 -52.10 -11.83 -11.37
CA ASN A 501 -50.87 -12.32 -10.75
C ASN A 501 -50.58 -11.60 -9.41
N SER A 502 -51.42 -11.84 -8.40
CA SER A 502 -51.27 -11.30 -7.04
C SER A 502 -51.37 -12.40 -6.00
N LYS A 503 -50.53 -12.30 -4.96
CA LYS A 503 -50.54 -13.17 -3.80
C LYS A 503 -51.27 -12.48 -2.65
N THR A 504 -52.33 -13.09 -2.18
CA THR A 504 -53.26 -12.47 -1.23
C THR A 504 -53.37 -13.31 0.03
N ALA A 505 -53.24 -12.66 1.18
CA ALA A 505 -53.53 -13.24 2.47
C ALA A 505 -54.65 -12.46 3.17
N MET A 506 -55.58 -13.20 3.77
CA MET A 506 -56.64 -12.67 4.60
C MET A 506 -56.46 -13.18 6.02
N LEU A 507 -56.35 -12.28 7.00
CA LEU A 507 -56.49 -12.60 8.42
C LEU A 507 -57.94 -12.34 8.84
N VAL A 508 -58.67 -13.40 9.17
CA VAL A 508 -59.97 -13.29 9.85
C VAL A 508 -59.78 -13.24 11.36
N HIS A 509 -60.32 -12.20 11.98
CA HIS A 509 -60.18 -11.93 13.41
C HIS A 509 -61.44 -12.27 14.18
N ILE A 510 -61.27 -13.05 15.24
CA ILE A 510 -62.37 -13.54 16.08
C ILE A 510 -62.27 -12.95 17.48
N SER A 511 -63.40 -12.44 17.96
CA SER A 511 -63.57 -12.09 19.37
C SER A 511 -63.88 -13.36 20.18
N PRO A 512 -63.19 -13.60 21.31
CA PRO A 512 -63.51 -14.72 22.17
C PRO A 512 -64.81 -14.50 22.94
N CYS A 513 -65.42 -13.31 22.96
CA CYS A 513 -66.61 -13.03 23.76
C CYS A 513 -67.87 -13.77 23.29
N CYS A 514 -68.61 -14.41 24.21
CA CYS A 514 -69.87 -15.11 23.92
C CYS A 514 -70.93 -14.22 23.24
N SER A 515 -71.01 -12.93 23.59
CA SER A 515 -71.96 -11.98 22.98
C SER A 515 -71.74 -11.79 21.46
N SER A 516 -70.52 -12.10 21.01
CA SER A 516 -70.05 -11.95 19.65
C SER A 516 -70.21 -13.22 18.80
N ILE A 517 -70.74 -14.33 19.35
CA ILE A 517 -70.76 -15.64 18.67
C ILE A 517 -71.37 -15.63 17.26
N ASN A 518 -72.45 -14.87 17.04
CA ASN A 518 -73.10 -14.77 15.73
C ASN A 518 -72.24 -14.03 14.70
N GLU A 519 -71.50 -13.01 15.15
CA GLU A 519 -70.58 -12.24 14.31
C GLU A 519 -69.29 -13.01 14.03
N THR A 520 -68.81 -13.77 15.02
CA THR A 520 -67.73 -14.76 14.87
C THR A 520 -68.06 -15.79 13.79
N ILE A 521 -69.23 -16.44 13.88
CA ILE A 521 -69.68 -17.43 12.88
C ILE A 521 -69.85 -16.78 11.50
N SER A 522 -70.38 -15.55 11.43
CA SER A 522 -70.52 -14.83 10.17
C SER A 522 -69.17 -14.50 9.53
N SER A 523 -68.18 -14.11 10.35
CA SER A 523 -66.83 -13.80 9.89
C SER A 523 -66.11 -15.05 9.37
N LEU A 524 -66.22 -16.15 10.10
CA LEU A 524 -65.71 -17.47 9.72
C LEU A 524 -66.31 -17.98 8.40
N ARG A 525 -67.63 -17.85 8.23
CA ARG A 525 -68.32 -18.22 6.97
C ARG A 525 -67.83 -17.39 5.78
N PHE A 526 -67.62 -16.09 5.98
CA PHE A 526 -67.08 -15.23 4.93
C PHE A 526 -65.65 -15.63 4.57
N ALA A 527 -64.78 -15.82 5.56
CA ALA A 527 -63.40 -16.25 5.35
C ALA A 527 -63.32 -17.61 4.63
N SER A 528 -64.19 -18.56 4.98
CA SER A 528 -64.29 -19.85 4.29
C SER A 528 -64.70 -19.70 2.82
N LYS A 529 -65.55 -18.72 2.48
CA LYS A 529 -65.84 -18.41 1.06
C LYS A 529 -64.61 -17.86 0.34
N VAL A 530 -63.82 -16.99 0.99
CA VAL A 530 -62.60 -16.42 0.40
C VAL A 530 -61.55 -17.51 0.16
N GLN A 531 -61.41 -18.48 1.07
CA GLN A 531 -60.44 -19.57 0.90
C GLN A 531 -60.71 -20.43 -0.33
N ASN A 532 -61.99 -20.58 -0.71
CA ASN A 532 -62.38 -21.34 -1.89
C ASN A 532 -62.19 -20.56 -3.22
N CYS A 533 -61.70 -19.32 -3.18
CA CYS A 533 -61.41 -18.54 -4.38
C CYS A 533 -60.19 -19.09 -5.13
N ILE A 534 -60.44 -19.61 -6.33
CA ILE A 534 -59.39 -19.96 -7.28
C ILE A 534 -59.13 -18.75 -8.18
N THR A 535 -58.05 -18.01 -7.95
CA THR A 535 -57.68 -16.85 -8.79
C THR A 535 -56.95 -17.24 -10.08
N ASN A 536 -56.67 -18.54 -10.28
CA ASN A 536 -56.02 -19.06 -11.49
C ASN A 536 -57.00 -19.24 -12.65
N ARG A 537 -57.69 -18.17 -13.04
CA ARG A 537 -58.25 -18.08 -14.39
C ARG A 537 -57.16 -17.54 -15.31
N LYS A 538 -56.50 -18.46 -16.01
CA LYS A 538 -55.69 -18.14 -17.18
C LYS A 538 -56.53 -17.45 -18.24
#